data_AF-A0A438ALX6-F1
#
_entry.id   AF-A0A438ALX6-F1
#
_cell.length_a   1.000
_cell.length_b   1.000
_cell.length_c   1.000
_cell.angle_alpha   90.00
_cell.angle_beta   90.00
_cell.angle_gamma   90.00
#
_symmetry.space_group_name_H-M   'P 1'
#
loop_
_entity.id
_entity.type
_entity.pdbx_description
1 polymer ?
#
loop_
_entity_poly.entity_id
_entity_poly.type
_entity_poly.pdbx_seq_one_letter_code
_entity_poly.pdbx_strand_id
1 'polypeptide(L)'
;MRSIAELILGTGLRPGAAVEMSWDDFAGDRMKVLDEKAGERITTHRPHDLRTYLDDLPKRGAYVLAKNLTQPIGYSACEKAFRAWRATLGPEAKPYSLHGLRKLTIIRLAEAGCSEAEIQAVTKQSVETVVYYRTRANRLALLWAAPGHRK
;
A
#
# COMPACT_ATOMS: atom_id res chain seq x y z
N MET A 1 12.97 -3.25 -1.72
CA MET A 1 11.99 -2.71 -2.70
C MET A 1 10.63 -3.40 -2.54
N ARG A 2 10.55 -4.73 -2.48
CA ARG A 2 9.30 -5.45 -2.16
C ARG A 2 8.62 -4.97 -0.87
N SER A 3 9.36 -4.85 0.24
CA SER A 3 8.78 -4.54 1.55
C SER A 3 8.02 -3.21 1.63
N ILE A 4 8.50 -2.13 0.98
CA ILE A 4 7.75 -0.87 0.97
C ILE A 4 6.46 -0.97 0.15
N ALA A 5 6.46 -1.75 -0.92
CA ALA A 5 5.26 -1.97 -1.71
C ALA A 5 4.22 -2.74 -0.91
N GLU A 6 4.62 -3.81 -0.22
CA GLU A 6 3.73 -4.61 0.65
C GLU A 6 3.16 -3.75 1.79
N LEU A 7 3.99 -2.90 2.42
CA LEU A 7 3.53 -1.97 3.45
C LEU A 7 2.49 -0.99 2.89
N ILE A 8 2.74 -0.34 1.76
CA ILE A 8 1.77 0.61 1.17
C ILE A 8 0.47 -0.12 0.76
N LEU A 9 0.58 -1.31 0.16
CA LEU A 9 -0.57 -2.07 -0.30
C LEU A 9 -1.41 -2.59 0.86
N GLY A 10 -0.78 -3.09 1.93
CA GLY A 10 -1.46 -3.60 3.11
C GLY A 10 -1.97 -2.52 4.07
N THR A 11 -1.39 -1.31 4.07
CA THR A 11 -1.80 -0.24 5.00
C THR A 11 -2.55 0.91 4.36
N GLY A 12 -2.44 1.10 3.04
CA GLY A 12 -3.01 2.25 2.34
C GLY A 12 -2.33 3.60 2.65
N LEU A 13 -1.21 3.60 3.38
CA LEU A 13 -0.50 4.79 3.85
C LEU A 13 0.31 5.52 2.78
N ARG A 14 0.74 6.77 3.10
CA ARG A 14 1.69 7.51 2.25
C ARG A 14 3.00 6.74 2.28
N PRO A 15 3.77 6.72 1.18
CA PRO A 15 5.09 6.13 1.20
C PRO A 15 5.97 6.65 2.35
N GLY A 16 5.86 7.94 2.72
CA GLY A 16 6.53 8.51 3.89
C GLY A 16 6.14 7.82 5.19
N ALA A 17 4.85 7.85 5.55
CA ALA A 17 4.34 7.13 6.72
C ALA A 17 4.65 5.62 6.71
N ALA A 18 4.59 4.95 5.55
CA ALA A 18 4.91 3.53 5.44
C ALA A 18 6.39 3.22 5.74
N VAL A 19 7.30 4.15 5.43
CA VAL A 19 8.73 4.03 5.72
C VAL A 19 9.03 4.09 7.22
N GLU A 20 8.24 4.87 7.96
CA GLU A 20 8.37 5.10 9.39
C GLU A 20 7.75 3.98 10.26
N MET A 21 7.22 2.92 9.65
CA MET A 21 6.58 1.84 10.41
C MET A 21 7.60 0.99 11.18
N SER A 22 7.38 0.88 12.47
CA SER A 22 8.16 0.05 13.40
C SER A 22 7.55 -1.35 13.56
N TRP A 23 8.34 -2.31 14.04
CA TRP A 23 7.80 -3.64 14.37
C TRP A 23 6.78 -3.58 15.51
N ASP A 24 6.92 -2.64 16.43
CA ASP A 24 6.00 -2.42 17.56
C ASP A 24 4.65 -1.84 17.14
N ASP A 25 4.56 -1.34 15.90
CA ASP A 25 3.29 -0.93 15.31
C ASP A 25 2.40 -2.13 14.94
N PHE A 26 2.92 -3.36 14.96
CA PHE A 26 2.17 -4.56 14.59
C PHE A 26 1.93 -5.48 15.81
N ALA A 27 0.67 -5.81 16.07
CA ALA A 27 0.28 -6.69 17.18
C ALA A 27 -0.89 -7.59 16.77
N GLY A 28 -0.62 -8.88 16.54
CA GLY A 28 -1.63 -9.85 16.12
C GLY A 28 -2.30 -9.45 14.81
N ASP A 29 -3.62 -9.27 14.85
CA ASP A 29 -4.49 -8.84 13.75
C ASP A 29 -4.63 -7.32 13.65
N ARG A 30 -3.94 -6.56 14.51
CA ARG A 30 -4.00 -5.10 14.55
C ARG A 30 -2.68 -4.47 14.16
N MET A 31 -2.75 -3.25 13.64
CA MET A 31 -1.60 -2.40 13.40
C MET A 31 -1.91 -0.95 13.76
N LYS A 32 -0.88 -0.21 14.17
CA LYS A 32 -0.91 1.23 14.39
C LYS A 32 -0.39 1.92 13.14
N VAL A 33 -1.12 2.93 12.66
CA VAL A 33 -0.75 3.70 11.48
C VAL A 33 -0.84 5.19 11.76
N LEU A 34 0.07 5.97 11.17
CA LEU A 34 0.08 7.43 11.29
C LEU A 34 -0.90 8.04 10.28
N ASP A 35 -1.92 8.72 10.77
CA ASP A 35 -2.71 9.64 9.95
C ASP A 35 -1.98 10.98 9.87
N GLU A 36 -1.18 11.18 8.82
CA GLU A 36 -0.41 12.42 8.67
C GLU A 36 -1.30 13.66 8.47
N LYS A 37 -2.59 13.52 8.12
CA LYS A 37 -3.50 14.68 8.04
C LYS A 37 -3.98 15.11 9.42
N ALA A 38 -4.31 14.14 10.27
CA ALA A 38 -4.78 14.39 11.63
C ALA A 38 -3.63 14.52 12.65
N GLY A 39 -2.42 14.07 12.30
CA GLY A 39 -1.26 14.08 13.18
C GLY A 39 -1.29 13.02 14.27
N GLU A 40 -2.19 12.03 14.18
CA GLU A 40 -2.41 11.02 15.22
C GLU A 40 -2.14 9.60 14.74
N ARG A 41 -1.88 8.70 15.69
CA ARG A 41 -1.76 7.27 15.42
C ARG A 41 -3.09 6.58 15.70
N ILE A 42 -3.62 5.91 14.67
CA ILE A 42 -4.86 5.14 14.78
C ILE A 42 -4.54 3.65 14.75
N THR A 43 -5.34 2.85 15.45
CA THR A 43 -5.28 1.39 15.37
C THR A 43 -6.27 0.89 14.32
N THR A 44 -5.82 0.04 13.42
CA THR A 44 -6.62 -0.56 12.35
C THR A 44 -6.29 -2.05 12.21
N HIS A 45 -7.07 -2.76 11.40
CA HIS A 45 -6.84 -4.16 11.10
C HIS A 45 -5.59 -4.34 10.22
N ARG A 46 -4.66 -5.21 10.63
CA ARG A 46 -3.55 -5.73 9.83
C ARG A 46 -4.06 -6.83 8.88
N PRO A 47 -4.11 -6.60 7.55
CA PRO A 47 -4.62 -7.60 6.61
C PRO A 47 -3.78 -8.87 6.61
N HIS A 48 -4.42 -10.00 6.29
CA HIS A 48 -3.78 -11.32 6.30
C HIS A 48 -2.51 -11.37 5.43
N ASP A 49 -2.56 -10.84 4.20
CA ASP A 49 -1.43 -10.87 3.27
C ASP A 49 -0.22 -10.09 3.82
N LEU A 50 -0.48 -8.91 4.40
CA LEU A 50 0.56 -8.12 5.06
C LEU A 50 1.10 -8.86 6.28
N ARG A 51 0.24 -9.58 7.01
CA ARG A 51 0.66 -10.39 8.15
C ARG A 51 1.65 -11.46 7.74
N THR A 52 1.25 -12.31 6.80
CA THR A 52 2.07 -13.40 6.26
C THR A 52 3.40 -12.88 5.74
N TYR A 53 3.38 -11.79 4.96
CA TYR A 53 4.62 -11.20 4.43
C TYR A 53 5.59 -10.71 5.52
N LEU A 54 5.07 -10.05 6.55
CA LEU A 54 5.89 -9.48 7.62
C LEU A 54 6.42 -10.55 8.58
N ASP A 55 5.67 -11.64 8.80
CA ASP A 55 6.08 -12.72 9.71
C ASP A 55 7.28 -13.50 9.15
N ASP A 56 7.42 -13.57 7.82
CA ASP A 56 8.57 -14.18 7.13
C ASP A 56 9.78 -13.25 7.00
N LEU A 57 9.63 -11.96 7.30
CA LEU A 57 10.67 -10.96 7.05
C LEU A 57 11.66 -10.92 8.23
N PRO A 58 12.99 -11.03 7.99
CA PRO A 58 13.98 -10.95 9.06
C PRO A 58 13.99 -9.55 9.68
N LYS A 59 13.90 -9.48 11.01
CA LYS A 59 13.98 -8.22 11.76
C LYS A 59 15.44 -7.75 11.87
N ARG A 60 15.76 -6.64 11.20
CA ARG A 60 17.13 -6.08 11.11
C ARG A 60 17.35 -4.83 11.97
N GLY A 61 16.33 -4.39 12.70
CA GLY A 61 16.30 -3.19 13.52
C GLY A 61 14.88 -2.90 13.99
N ALA A 62 14.66 -1.77 14.66
CA ALA A 62 13.35 -1.38 15.19
C ALA A 62 12.29 -1.12 14.10
N TYR A 63 12.72 -0.77 12.88
CA TYR A 63 11.86 -0.45 11.75
C TYR A 63 11.74 -1.62 10.77
N VAL A 64 10.59 -1.75 10.10
CA VAL A 64 10.41 -2.76 9.04
C VAL A 64 11.40 -2.49 7.90
N LEU A 65 11.57 -1.21 7.53
CA LEU A 65 12.56 -0.77 6.56
C LEU A 65 13.77 -0.16 7.27
N ALA A 66 14.51 -0.96 8.04
CA ALA A 66 15.66 -0.49 8.81
C ALA A 66 16.86 -0.06 7.93
N LYS A 67 17.41 1.13 8.22
CA LYS A 67 18.76 1.56 7.77
C LYS A 67 19.84 1.01 8.70
N ASN A 68 19.54 1.01 10.00
CA ASN A 68 20.34 0.46 11.09
C ASN A 68 19.40 0.02 12.23
N LEU A 69 19.94 -0.32 13.41
CA LEU A 69 19.16 -0.84 14.52
C LEU A 69 18.04 0.12 15.01
N THR A 70 18.20 1.43 14.85
CA THR A 70 17.32 2.44 15.46
C THR A 70 16.70 3.42 14.47
N GLN A 71 17.04 3.36 13.17
CA GLN A 71 16.57 4.31 12.17
C GLN A 71 15.95 3.60 10.96
N PRO A 72 14.85 4.14 10.39
CA PRO A 72 14.36 3.70 9.12
C PRO A 72 15.28 4.17 7.98
N ILE A 73 15.16 3.52 6.83
CA ILE A 73 15.67 4.05 5.57
C ILE A 73 14.93 5.34 5.21
N GLY A 74 15.58 6.29 4.54
CA GLY A 74 14.88 7.51 4.09
C GLY A 74 13.91 7.24 2.94
N TYR A 75 12.82 8.01 2.87
CA TYR A 75 11.87 7.98 1.75
C TYR A 75 12.57 8.09 0.39
N SER A 76 13.49 9.05 0.23
CA SER A 76 14.23 9.26 -1.02
C SER A 76 15.05 8.04 -1.44
N ALA A 77 15.59 7.28 -0.48
CA ALA A 77 16.32 6.05 -0.78
C ALA A 77 15.37 4.94 -1.24
N CYS A 78 14.19 4.82 -0.63
CA CYS A 78 13.14 3.91 -1.11
C CYS A 78 12.65 4.29 -2.51
N GLU A 79 12.40 5.58 -2.76
CA GLU A 79 11.95 6.06 -4.06
C GLU A 79 13.01 5.82 -5.14
N LYS A 80 14.30 6.10 -4.84
CA LYS A 80 15.42 5.80 -5.74
C LYS A 80 15.49 4.32 -6.07
N ALA A 81 15.38 3.44 -5.07
CA ALA A 81 15.38 1.99 -5.27
C ALA A 81 14.18 1.53 -6.11
N PHE A 82 12.98 2.10 -5.89
CA PHE A 82 11.79 1.83 -6.69
C PHE A 82 12.00 2.27 -8.15
N ARG A 83 12.51 3.48 -8.39
CA ARG A 83 12.79 3.99 -9.74
C ARG A 83 13.82 3.13 -10.48
N ALA A 84 14.87 2.69 -9.78
CA ALA A 84 15.89 1.81 -10.35
C ALA A 84 15.31 0.46 -10.78
N TRP A 85 14.51 -0.17 -9.91
CA TRP A 85 13.78 -1.39 -10.27
C TRP A 85 12.81 -1.17 -11.43
N ARG A 86 12.00 -0.10 -11.38
CA ARG A 86 11.02 0.22 -12.44
C ARG A 86 11.69 0.38 -13.80
N ALA A 87 12.91 0.93 -13.84
CA ALA A 87 13.66 1.09 -15.08
C ALA A 87 14.01 -0.26 -15.75
N THR A 88 14.07 -1.37 -15.00
CA THR A 88 14.33 -2.70 -15.56
C THR A 88 13.09 -3.31 -16.22
N LEU A 89 11.91 -2.71 -16.08
CA LEU A 89 10.65 -3.20 -16.64
C LEU A 89 10.31 -2.61 -18.02
N GLY A 90 11.14 -1.69 -18.53
CA GLY A 90 10.93 -1.05 -19.83
C GLY A 90 10.09 0.24 -19.80
N PRO A 91 9.84 0.84 -20.97
CA PRO A 91 9.26 2.18 -21.09
C PRO A 91 7.81 2.28 -20.61
N GLU A 92 7.03 1.20 -20.74
CA GLU A 92 5.64 1.15 -20.30
C GLU A 92 5.49 1.30 -18.77
N ALA A 93 6.54 0.98 -18.01
CA ALA A 93 6.52 1.12 -16.57
C ALA A 93 6.73 2.57 -16.10
N LYS A 94 7.20 3.47 -16.98
CA LYS A 94 7.56 4.87 -16.65
C LYS A 94 6.45 5.69 -15.96
N PRO A 95 5.15 5.53 -16.28
CA PRO A 95 4.07 6.26 -15.60
C PRO A 95 3.83 5.82 -14.14
N TYR A 96 4.23 4.61 -13.76
CA TYR A 96 3.95 4.07 -12.42
C TYR A 96 4.92 4.63 -11.39
N SER A 97 4.39 5.07 -10.25
CA SER A 97 5.16 5.64 -9.17
C SER A 97 4.95 4.88 -7.86
N LEU A 98 5.88 5.05 -6.92
CA LEU A 98 5.74 4.51 -5.57
C LEU A 98 4.48 5.05 -4.88
N HIS A 99 4.17 6.33 -5.10
CA HIS A 99 2.91 6.93 -4.62
C HIS A 99 1.67 6.30 -5.26
N GLY A 100 1.78 5.86 -6.53
CA GLY A 100 0.71 5.19 -7.26
C GLY A 100 0.23 3.90 -6.60
N LEU A 101 1.06 3.23 -5.79
CA LEU A 101 0.67 2.04 -5.05
C LEU A 101 -0.50 2.29 -4.09
N ARG A 102 -0.67 3.50 -3.56
CA ARG A 102 -1.86 3.85 -2.75
C ARG A 102 -3.15 3.80 -3.55
N LYS A 103 -3.09 4.22 -4.81
CA LYS A 103 -4.26 4.17 -5.70
C LYS A 103 -4.53 2.74 -6.12
N LEU A 104 -3.49 1.92 -6.24
CA LEU A 104 -3.62 0.48 -6.43
C LEU A 104 -4.30 -0.20 -5.21
N THR A 105 -4.04 0.23 -3.98
CA THR A 105 -4.78 -0.27 -2.80
C THR A 105 -6.28 -0.04 -2.93
N ILE A 106 -6.72 1.14 -3.40
CA ILE A 106 -8.14 1.44 -3.64
C ILE A 106 -8.74 0.45 -4.66
N ILE A 107 -8.01 0.21 -5.76
CA ILE A 107 -8.44 -0.71 -6.82
C ILE A 107 -8.57 -2.14 -6.26
N ARG A 108 -7.57 -2.64 -5.53
CA ARG A 108 -7.60 -3.99 -4.94
C ARG A 108 -8.76 -4.18 -3.97
N LEU A 109 -9.01 -3.20 -3.11
CA LEU A 109 -10.13 -3.26 -2.17
C LEU A 109 -11.48 -3.19 -2.91
N ALA A 110 -11.59 -2.38 -3.96
CA ALA A 110 -12.79 -2.34 -4.80
C ALA A 110 -13.03 -3.68 -5.52
N GLU A 111 -11.98 -4.28 -6.09
CA GLU A 111 -12.03 -5.60 -6.73
C GLU A 111 -12.36 -6.72 -5.74
N ALA A 112 -11.96 -6.58 -4.47
CA ALA A 112 -12.35 -7.46 -3.38
C ALA A 112 -13.79 -7.24 -2.88
N GLY A 113 -14.53 -6.30 -3.47
CA GLY A 113 -15.93 -6.02 -3.12
C GLY A 113 -16.14 -5.08 -1.94
N CYS A 114 -15.10 -4.43 -1.42
CA CYS A 114 -15.26 -3.45 -0.34
C CYS A 114 -16.11 -2.25 -0.77
N SER A 115 -16.89 -1.74 0.16
CA SER A 115 -17.66 -0.49 0.04
C SER A 115 -16.74 0.74 0.04
N GLU A 116 -17.25 1.86 -0.47
CA GLU A 116 -16.53 3.15 -0.43
C GLU A 116 -16.14 3.57 0.99
N ALA A 117 -17.02 3.33 1.97
CA ALA A 117 -16.77 3.64 3.37
C ALA A 117 -15.61 2.81 3.94
N GLU A 118 -15.58 1.50 3.66
CA GLU A 118 -14.47 0.62 4.06
C GLU A 118 -13.16 1.05 3.40
N ILE A 119 -13.19 1.34 2.10
CA ILE A 119 -12.00 1.78 1.37
C ILE A 119 -11.48 3.11 1.91
N GLN A 120 -12.36 4.07 2.22
CA GLN A 120 -11.97 5.33 2.85
C GLN A 120 -11.40 5.11 4.25
N ALA A 121 -12.00 4.23 5.04
CA ALA A 121 -11.53 3.92 6.38
C ALA A 121 -10.09 3.38 6.36
N VAL A 122 -9.75 2.51 5.40
CA VAL A 122 -8.41 1.95 5.21
C VAL A 122 -7.45 2.95 4.58
N THR A 123 -7.82 3.56 3.45
CA THR A 123 -6.87 4.34 2.64
C THR A 123 -6.76 5.81 3.04
N LYS A 124 -7.73 6.33 3.81
CA LYS A 124 -7.85 7.75 4.20
C LYS A 124 -7.80 8.72 3.00
N GLN A 125 -8.24 8.24 1.84
CA GLN A 125 -8.35 9.03 0.61
C GLN A 125 -9.67 9.81 0.62
N SER A 126 -9.74 10.88 -0.17
CA SER A 126 -10.98 11.63 -0.32
C SER A 126 -12.06 10.78 -0.99
N VAL A 127 -13.33 11.12 -0.73
CA VAL A 127 -14.48 10.44 -1.32
C VAL A 127 -14.36 10.41 -2.85
N GLU A 128 -14.03 11.55 -3.45
CA GLU A 128 -13.91 11.73 -4.89
C GLU A 128 -12.83 10.82 -5.48
N THR A 129 -11.70 10.69 -4.77
CA THR A 129 -10.63 9.77 -5.19
C THR A 129 -11.11 8.33 -5.17
N VAL A 130 -11.76 7.90 -4.07
CA VAL A 130 -12.22 6.51 -3.93
C VAL A 130 -13.25 6.19 -5.01
N VAL A 131 -14.24 7.06 -5.22
CA VAL A 131 -15.26 6.93 -6.27
C VAL A 131 -14.62 6.83 -7.66
N TYR A 132 -13.66 7.70 -7.97
CA TYR A 132 -12.95 7.70 -9.26
C TYR A 132 -12.26 6.36 -9.55
N TYR A 133 -11.45 5.87 -8.61
CA TYR A 133 -10.69 4.63 -8.80
C TYR A 133 -11.59 3.38 -8.73
N ARG A 134 -12.63 3.38 -7.89
CA ARG A 134 -13.63 2.31 -7.83
C ARG A 134 -14.40 2.20 -9.14
N THR A 135 -14.84 3.32 -9.72
CA THR A 135 -15.53 3.34 -11.02
C THR A 135 -14.65 2.75 -12.12
N ARG A 136 -13.35 3.06 -12.09
CA ARG A 136 -12.38 2.51 -13.04
C ARG A 136 -12.15 1.00 -12.86
N ALA A 137 -12.07 0.53 -11.61
CA ALA A 137 -11.98 -0.90 -11.30
C ALA A 137 -13.24 -1.65 -11.78
N ASN A 138 -14.42 -1.13 -11.46
CA ASN A 138 -15.70 -1.71 -11.88
C ASN A 138 -15.83 -1.77 -13.40
N ARG A 139 -15.40 -0.73 -14.12
CA ARG A 139 -15.40 -0.74 -15.59
C ARG A 139 -14.55 -1.88 -16.16
N LEU A 140 -13.37 -2.10 -15.60
CA LEU A 140 -12.49 -3.21 -16.01
C LEU A 140 -13.13 -4.58 -15.70
N ALA A 141 -13.67 -4.75 -14.49
CA ALA A 141 -14.36 -5.97 -14.10
C ALA A 141 -15.55 -6.28 -15.02
N LEU A 142 -16.35 -5.27 -15.37
CA LEU A 142 -17.48 -5.42 -16.30
C LEU A 142 -17.03 -5.77 -17.72
N LEU A 143 -15.92 -5.19 -18.22
CA LEU A 143 -15.35 -5.55 -19.52
C LEU A 143 -14.90 -7.02 -19.56
N TRP A 144 -14.30 -7.52 -18.48
CA TRP A 144 -13.87 -8.92 -18.41
C TRP A 144 -15.03 -9.90 -18.17
N ALA A 145 -16.09 -9.46 -17.50
CA ALA A 145 -17.31 -10.25 -17.33
C ALA A 145 -18.11 -10.37 -18.64
N ALA A 146 -17.90 -9.47 -19.60
CA ALA A 146 -18.60 -9.45 -20.88
C ALA A 146 -18.33 -10.73 -21.70
N PRO A 147 -19.34 -11.29 -22.40
CA PRO A 147 -19.25 -12.59 -23.06
C PRO A 147 -18.12 -12.77 -24.12
N GLY A 148 -17.50 -11.68 -24.58
CA GLY A 148 -16.46 -11.72 -25.63
C GLY A 148 -15.01 -11.84 -25.12
N HIS A 149 -14.76 -11.72 -23.81
CA HIS A 149 -13.39 -11.70 -23.24
C HIS A 149 -12.99 -12.96 -22.48
N ARG A 150 -13.89 -13.95 -22.32
CA ARG A 150 -13.52 -15.29 -21.83
C ARG A 150 -12.97 -16.11 -22.99
N LYS A 151 -11.65 -16.10 -23.18
CA LYS A 151 -10.95 -17.10 -24.00
C LYS A 151 -9.89 -17.78 -23.14
#